data_AF-A0A7L3Z683-F1
#
_entry.id   AF-A0A7L3Z683-F1
#
_cell.length_a   1.000
_cell.length_b   1.000
_cell.length_c   1.000
_cell.angle_alpha   90.00
_cell.angle_beta   90.00
_cell.angle_gamma   90.00
#
_symmetry.space_group_name_H-M   'P 1'
#
loop_
_entity.id
_entity.type
_entity.pdbx_description
1 polymer ?
#
loop_
_entity_poly.entity_id
_entity_poly.type
_entity_poly.pdbx_seq_one_letter_code
_entity_poly.pdbx_strand_id
1 'polypeptide(L)'
;GYYADRWKKLLIPKSSPTKAYFDTSDEDPFCMYNYLLDITTWNKSIRRGFIKVKITDYAGNTVESEMNSEASTFQQYKRVKILTGFYRDLDKISKISLTFSTKTLIGPKHKLRILQMRLKSLNNPER
;
A
#
# COMPACT_ATOMS: atom_id res chain seq x y z
N GLY A 1 -7.62 17.01 13.11
CA GLY A 1 -8.77 16.88 12.20
C GLY A 1 -10.06 17.08 12.97
N TYR A 2 -11.14 17.46 12.30
CA TYR A 2 -12.43 17.83 12.91
C TYR A 2 -12.97 16.75 13.88
N TYR A 3 -12.90 15.47 13.51
CA TYR A 3 -13.39 14.33 14.32
C TYR A 3 -12.34 13.70 15.25
N ALA A 4 -11.25 14.39 15.57
CA ALA A 4 -10.21 13.84 16.45
C ALA A 4 -10.69 13.64 17.89
N ASP A 5 -11.73 14.38 18.31
CA ASP A 5 -12.41 14.25 19.59
C ASP A 5 -13.00 12.85 19.85
N ARG A 6 -13.35 12.12 18.78
CA ARG A 6 -13.83 10.72 18.88
C ARG A 6 -12.82 9.78 19.54
N TRP A 7 -11.54 10.14 19.57
CA TRP A 7 -10.47 9.35 20.18
C TRP A 7 -10.27 9.67 21.67
N LYS A 8 -10.96 10.68 22.22
CA LYS A 8 -10.76 11.18 23.59
C LYS A 8 -10.80 10.07 24.65
N LYS A 9 -11.77 9.15 24.57
CA LYS A 9 -11.90 8.02 25.52
C LYS A 9 -10.71 7.04 25.47
N LEU A 10 -10.05 6.91 24.33
CA LEU A 10 -8.88 6.02 24.14
C LEU A 10 -7.56 6.70 24.53
N LEU A 11 -7.51 8.02 24.50
CA LEU A 11 -6.29 8.81 24.73
C LEU A 11 -6.17 9.29 26.17
N ILE A 12 -7.28 9.65 26.85
CA ILE A 12 -7.27 10.13 28.24
C ILE A 12 -6.59 9.17 29.22
N PRO A 13 -6.81 7.84 29.15
CA PRO A 13 -6.16 6.92 30.09
C PRO A 13 -4.64 6.79 29.90
N LYS A 14 -4.07 7.34 28.83
CA LYS A 14 -2.64 7.26 28.56
C LYS A 14 -1.93 8.39 29.32
N SER A 15 -0.98 8.01 30.18
CA SER A 15 -0.15 8.95 30.95
C SER A 15 0.87 9.72 30.10
N SER A 16 1.10 9.30 28.86
CA SER A 16 2.07 9.90 27.94
C SER A 16 1.40 10.50 26.68
N PRO A 17 2.00 11.55 26.09
CA PRO A 17 1.53 12.12 24.84
C PRO A 17 1.46 11.06 23.73
N THR A 18 0.31 10.95 23.08
CA THR A 18 0.14 10.05 21.92
C THR A 18 0.58 10.75 20.65
N LYS A 19 1.47 10.11 19.88
CA LYS A 19 1.86 10.55 18.54
C LYS A 19 1.05 9.78 17.49
N ALA A 20 0.63 10.47 16.44
CA ALA A 20 -0.04 9.89 15.28
C ALA A 20 0.68 10.33 14.02
N TYR A 21 0.80 9.41 13.06
CA TYR A 21 1.47 9.63 11.79
C TYR A 21 0.54 9.19 10.68
N PHE A 22 0.45 9.99 9.62
CA PHE A 22 -0.30 9.70 8.43
C PHE A 22 0.28 10.52 7.27
N ASP A 23 0.19 9.95 6.07
CA ASP A 23 0.51 10.66 4.84
C ASP A 23 -0.75 11.37 4.32
N THR A 24 -0.54 12.45 3.58
CA THR A 24 -1.60 13.20 2.88
C THR A 24 -1.32 13.20 1.38
N SER A 25 -2.34 13.39 0.55
CA SER A 25 -2.11 13.72 -0.85
C SER A 25 -1.58 15.15 -0.98
N ASP A 26 -1.08 15.49 -2.16
CA ASP A 26 -0.73 16.84 -2.60
C ASP A 26 -1.93 17.60 -3.21
N GLU A 27 -3.00 16.88 -3.55
CA GLU A 27 -4.26 17.43 -4.06
C GLU A 27 -5.29 17.66 -2.95
N ASP A 28 -5.98 18.81 -2.95
CA ASP A 28 -7.16 19.07 -2.11
C ASP A 28 -8.26 18.01 -2.35
N PRO A 29 -8.88 17.42 -1.31
CA PRO A 29 -8.85 17.78 0.12
C PRO A 29 -7.74 17.08 0.93
N PHE A 30 -6.58 16.81 0.33
CA PHE A 30 -5.39 16.20 0.93
C PHE A 30 -5.61 14.80 1.51
N CYS A 31 -6.67 14.12 1.06
CA CYS A 31 -7.07 12.81 1.57
C CYS A 31 -6.19 11.68 1.02
N MET A 32 -5.81 10.76 1.91
CA MET A 32 -5.06 9.56 1.55
C MET A 32 -5.75 8.32 2.11
N TYR A 33 -5.96 7.33 1.25
CA TYR A 33 -6.58 6.05 1.58
C TYR A 33 -5.51 4.98 1.62
N ASN A 34 -5.20 4.52 2.82
CA ASN A 34 -4.07 3.64 3.08
C ASN A 34 -4.49 2.19 3.08
N TYR A 35 -3.68 1.36 2.42
CA TYR A 35 -3.83 -0.07 2.35
C TYR A 35 -2.52 -0.76 2.74
N LEU A 36 -2.66 -1.95 3.32
CA LEU A 36 -1.54 -2.86 3.54
C LEU A 36 -1.55 -3.92 2.43
N LEU A 37 -0.49 -3.96 1.63
CA LEU A 37 -0.26 -4.96 0.61
C LEU A 37 0.71 -6.03 1.14
N ASP A 38 0.20 -7.24 1.33
CA ASP A 38 0.99 -8.42 1.65
C ASP A 38 1.30 -9.19 0.36
N ILE A 39 2.59 -9.44 0.08
CA ILE A 39 3.05 -10.21 -1.08
C ILE A 39 3.91 -11.38 -0.61
N THR A 40 3.59 -12.59 -1.07
CA THR A 40 4.45 -13.77 -0.96
C THR A 40 4.92 -14.19 -2.34
N THR A 41 6.22 -14.39 -2.54
CA THR A 41 6.80 -14.72 -3.84
C THR A 41 7.27 -16.17 -3.94
N TRP A 42 7.37 -16.71 -5.16
CA TRP A 42 7.92 -18.05 -5.44
C TRP A 42 9.17 -18.01 -6.34
N ASN A 43 9.79 -16.84 -6.47
CA ASN A 43 11.07 -16.70 -7.17
C ASN A 43 12.16 -17.53 -6.48
N LYS A 44 12.91 -18.35 -7.22
CA LYS A 44 14.10 -19.05 -6.69
C LYS A 44 15.20 -18.07 -6.25
N SER A 45 15.47 -17.07 -7.08
CA SER A 45 16.46 -16.02 -6.79
C SER A 45 15.82 -14.85 -6.05
N ILE A 46 16.56 -14.25 -5.12
CA ILE A 46 16.16 -12.99 -4.46
C ILE A 46 15.91 -11.91 -5.53
N ARG A 47 14.81 -11.16 -5.36
CA ARG A 47 14.51 -9.99 -6.18
C ARG A 47 14.48 -8.76 -5.29
N ARG A 48 15.14 -7.68 -5.70
CA ARG A 48 15.06 -6.39 -5.02
C ARG A 48 14.49 -5.36 -5.98
N GLY A 49 13.49 -4.59 -5.56
CA GLY A 49 12.86 -3.60 -6.42
C GLY A 49 11.65 -2.92 -5.78
N PHE A 50 10.95 -2.15 -6.60
CA PHE A 50 9.81 -1.33 -6.24
C PHE A 50 8.53 -1.96 -6.77
N ILE A 51 7.43 -1.71 -6.09
CA ILE A 51 6.09 -2.10 -6.50
C ILE A 51 5.29 -0.84 -6.78
N LYS A 52 4.59 -0.84 -7.91
CA LYS A 52 3.47 0.04 -8.18
C LYS A 52 2.19 -0.77 -8.15
N VAL A 53 1.21 -0.28 -7.42
CA VAL A 53 -0.10 -0.90 -7.27
C VAL A 53 -1.10 -0.06 -8.03
N LYS A 54 -1.88 -0.70 -8.90
CA LYS A 54 -3.07 -0.12 -9.52
C LYS A 54 -4.28 -0.89 -9.03
N ILE A 55 -5.30 -0.19 -8.56
CA ILE A 55 -6.61 -0.75 -8.29
C ILE A 55 -7.62 -0.21 -9.30
N THR A 56 -8.62 -1.02 -9.61
CA THR A 56 -9.67 -0.70 -10.58
C THR A 56 -11.02 -1.10 -10.00
N ASP A 57 -12.04 -0.25 -10.17
CA ASP A 57 -13.41 -0.55 -9.77
C ASP A 57 -14.19 -1.28 -10.87
N TYR A 58 -15.47 -1.57 -10.64
CA TYR A 58 -16.33 -2.24 -11.62
C TYR A 58 -16.75 -1.33 -12.79
N ALA A 59 -16.63 -0.01 -12.65
CA ALA A 59 -16.89 0.96 -13.73
C ALA A 59 -15.66 1.22 -14.61
N GLY A 60 -14.50 0.67 -14.24
CA GLY A 60 -13.23 0.84 -14.95
C GLY A 60 -12.40 2.04 -14.48
N ASN A 61 -12.81 2.75 -13.42
CA ASN A 61 -12.00 3.82 -12.84
C ASN A 61 -10.78 3.20 -12.17
N THR A 62 -9.62 3.84 -12.31
CA THR A 62 -8.36 3.34 -11.76
C THR A 62 -7.65 4.39 -10.91
N VAL A 63 -6.99 3.94 -9.86
CA VAL A 63 -6.05 4.75 -9.09
C VAL A 63 -4.76 3.95 -8.86
N GLU A 64 -3.63 4.65 -8.85
CA GLU A 64 -2.31 4.06 -8.70
C GLU A 64 -1.61 4.60 -7.45
N SER A 65 -0.70 3.79 -6.91
CA SER A 65 0.21 4.14 -5.83
C SER A 65 1.56 3.50 -6.11
N GLU A 66 2.64 4.28 -6.05
CA GLU A 66 4.00 3.80 -6.24
C GLU A 66 4.76 3.88 -4.92
N MET A 67 5.53 2.85 -4.59
CA MET A 67 6.45 2.90 -3.45
C MET A 67 7.45 4.06 -3.59
N ASN A 68 7.39 4.98 -2.65
CA ASN A 68 8.21 6.19 -2.57
C ASN A 68 9.47 5.98 -1.70
N SER A 69 9.56 4.85 -0.98
CA SER A 69 10.64 4.49 -0.06
C SER A 69 11.67 3.55 -0.68
N GLU A 70 12.55 2.97 0.14
CA GLU A 70 13.58 2.02 -0.30
C GLU A 70 13.04 0.78 -1.02
N ALA A 71 13.83 0.26 -1.96
CA ALA A 71 13.51 -0.97 -2.68
C ALA A 71 13.34 -2.16 -1.71
N SER A 72 12.22 -2.87 -1.84
CA SER A 72 11.91 -4.06 -1.06
C SER A 72 12.65 -5.28 -1.57
N THR A 73 13.00 -6.18 -0.64
CA THR A 73 13.64 -7.47 -0.94
C THR A 73 12.61 -8.59 -0.85
N PHE A 74 12.41 -9.29 -1.96
CA PHE A 74 11.51 -10.41 -2.12
C PHE A 74 12.32 -11.72 -2.17
N GLN A 75 12.06 -12.59 -1.19
CA GLN A 75 12.65 -13.92 -1.08
C GLN A 75 11.56 -14.98 -1.21
N GLN A 76 11.94 -16.17 -1.68
CA GLN A 76 11.00 -17.28 -1.86
C GLN A 76 10.24 -17.58 -0.56
N TYR A 77 8.92 -17.66 -0.65
CA TYR A 77 7.98 -17.98 0.43
C TYR A 77 8.00 -17.05 1.64
N LYS A 78 8.73 -15.93 1.57
CA LYS A 78 8.65 -14.89 2.60
C LYS A 78 7.58 -13.87 2.23
N ARG A 79 6.78 -13.50 3.24
CA ARG A 79 5.79 -12.44 3.15
C ARG A 79 6.46 -11.09 3.36
N VAL A 80 6.25 -10.20 2.41
CA VAL A 80 6.64 -8.78 2.48
C VAL A 80 5.37 -7.96 2.65
N LYS A 81 5.41 -6.97 3.56
CA LYS A 81 4.30 -6.04 3.82
C LYS A 81 4.68 -4.66 3.33
N ILE A 82 3.81 -4.04 2.53
CA ILE A 82 4.04 -2.73 1.93
C ILE A 82 2.84 -1.84 2.28
N LEU A 83 3.12 -0.69 2.88
CA LEU A 83 2.11 0.37 3.04
C LEU A 83 1.98 1.12 1.71
N THR A 84 0.75 1.26 1.22
CA THR A 84 0.45 1.94 -0.04
C THR A 84 -0.74 2.88 0.16
N GLY A 85 -0.56 4.14 -0.21
CA GLY A 85 -1.59 5.18 -0.12
C GLY A 85 -2.11 5.56 -1.51
N PHE A 86 -3.43 5.66 -1.64
CA PHE A 86 -4.10 6.16 -2.85
C PHE A 86 -4.79 7.49 -2.56
N TYR A 87 -4.70 8.45 -3.47
CA TYR A 87 -5.32 9.77 -3.32
C TYR A 87 -6.86 9.74 -3.45
N ARG A 88 -7.42 8.63 -3.95
CA ARG A 88 -8.86 8.42 -4.13
C ARG A 88 -9.27 7.05 -3.61
N ASP A 89 -10.39 6.97 -2.90
CA ASP A 89 -10.99 5.69 -2.54
C ASP A 89 -11.82 5.14 -3.70
N LEU A 90 -11.60 3.87 -4.03
CA LEU A 90 -12.48 3.12 -4.91
C LEU A 90 -13.22 2.11 -4.05
N ASP A 91 -14.55 2.27 -3.93
CA ASP A 91 -15.31 1.47 -2.98
C ASP A 91 -15.25 -0.03 -3.26
N LYS A 92 -15.69 -0.44 -4.46
CA LYS A 92 -15.69 -1.85 -4.86
C LYS A 92 -14.57 -2.12 -5.85
N ILE A 93 -13.48 -2.69 -5.36
CA ILE A 93 -12.32 -3.07 -6.16
C ILE A 93 -12.64 -4.36 -6.94
N SER A 94 -12.61 -4.27 -8.27
CA SER A 94 -12.80 -5.40 -9.18
C SER A 94 -11.46 -6.06 -9.57
N LYS A 95 -10.38 -5.27 -9.63
CA LYS A 95 -9.07 -5.73 -10.09
C LYS A 95 -7.93 -5.02 -9.36
N ILE A 96 -6.88 -5.78 -9.07
CA ILE A 96 -5.61 -5.30 -8.54
C ILE A 96 -4.52 -5.68 -9.56
N SER A 97 -3.70 -4.71 -9.96
CA SER A 97 -2.55 -4.92 -10.85
C SER A 97 -1.28 -4.45 -10.17
N LEU A 98 -0.21 -5.24 -10.29
CA LEU A 98 1.09 -4.94 -9.71
C LEU A 98 2.11 -4.79 -10.83
N THR A 99 2.90 -3.72 -10.76
CA THR A 99 4.08 -3.54 -11.60
C THR A 99 5.32 -3.61 -10.72
N PHE A 100 6.20 -4.58 -11.01
CA PHE A 100 7.51 -4.68 -10.38
C PHE A 100 8.55 -3.97 -11.25
N SER A 101 9.39 -3.15 -10.63
CA SER A 101 10.50 -2.47 -11.31
C SER A 101 11.78 -2.50 -10.46
N THR A 102 12.92 -2.56 -11.12
CA THR A 102 14.23 -2.36 -10.48
C THR A 102 14.72 -0.91 -10.60
N LYS A 103 13.94 -0.04 -11.27
CA LYS A 103 14.30 1.33 -11.69
C LYS A 103 15.61 1.44 -12.49
N THR A 104 16.16 0.33 -12.98
CA THR A 104 17.32 0.29 -13.87
C THR A 104 16.86 0.36 -15.33
N LEU A 105 17.33 1.37 -16.07
CA LEU A 105 17.05 1.56 -17.50
C LEU A 105 17.78 0.53 -18.38
N ILE A 106 18.98 0.14 -17.97
CA ILE A 106 19.87 -0.76 -18.71
C ILE A 106 20.04 -2.04 -17.89
N GLY A 107 19.81 -3.19 -18.53
CA GLY A 107 20.01 -4.50 -17.92
C GLY A 107 18.87 -5.50 -18.19
N PRO A 108 19.03 -6.75 -17.71
CA PRO A 108 18.04 -7.80 -17.92
C PRO A 108 16.73 -7.49 -17.18
N LYS A 109 15.61 -7.64 -17.88
CA LYS A 109 14.28 -7.50 -17.27
C LYS A 109 14.03 -8.66 -16.31
N HIS A 110 13.92 -8.37 -15.02
CA HIS A 110 13.62 -9.36 -14.00
C HIS A 110 12.12 -9.47 -13.74
N LYS A 111 11.60 -10.71 -13.73
CA LYS A 111 10.20 -10.99 -13.39
C LYS A 111 10.06 -11.31 -11.90
N LEU A 112 9.10 -10.66 -11.25
CA LEU A 112 8.61 -11.06 -9.93
C LEU A 112 7.50 -12.10 -10.09
N ARG A 113 7.64 -13.23 -9.40
CA ARG A 113 6.74 -14.37 -9.45
C ARG A 113 6.00 -14.43 -8.12
N ILE A 114 4.74 -14.01 -8.14
CA ILE A 114 3.90 -13.90 -6.94
C ILE A 114 3.13 -15.20 -6.74
N LEU A 115 3.16 -15.73 -5.51
CA LEU A 115 2.38 -16.89 -5.09
C LEU A 115 1.04 -16.45 -4.50
N GLN A 116 1.08 -15.42 -3.65
CA GLN A 116 -0.10 -14.88 -3.01
C GLN A 116 0.04 -13.36 -2.88
N MET A 117 -1.07 -12.66 -3.06
CA MET A 117 -1.19 -11.25 -2.71
C MET A 117 -2.47 -11.00 -1.91
N ARG A 118 -2.43 -10.06 -0.98
CA ARG A 118 -3.60 -9.56 -0.26
C ARG A 118 -3.49 -8.06 -0.06
N LEU A 119 -4.51 -7.33 -0.46
CA LEU A 119 -4.63 -5.90 -0.22
C LEU A 119 -5.69 -5.68 0.86
N LYS A 120 -5.34 -5.00 1.97
CA LYS A 120 -6.25 -4.75 3.09
C LYS A 120 -6.40 -3.25 3.31
N SER A 121 -7.63 -2.73 3.29
CA SER A 121 -7.90 -1.33 3.63
C SER A 121 -7.66 -1.09 5.11
N LEU A 122 -6.96 0.00 5.44
CA LEU A 122 -6.77 0.46 6.82
C LEU A 122 -7.87 1.45 7.22
N ASN A 123 -8.40 2.22 6.26
CA ASN A 123 -9.48 3.18 6.48
C ASN A 123 -10.85 2.49 6.60
N ASN A 124 -11.05 1.37 5.91
CA ASN A 124 -12.28 0.58 5.97
C ASN A 124 -11.97 -0.93 6.11
N PRO A 125 -11.68 -1.42 7.33
CA PRO A 125 -11.20 -2.78 7.55
C PRO A 125 -12.20 -3.90 7.25
N GLU A 126 -13.50 -3.59 7.17
CA GLU A 126 -14.59 -4.55 6.94
C GLU A 126 -14.88 -4.80 5.44
N ARG A 127 -14.12 -4.16 4.55
CA ARG A 127 -14.22 -4.35 3.09
C ARG A 127 -13.62 -5.68 2.62
#